data_AF-A0A5M8SDT6-F1
#
_entry.id   AF-A0A5M8SDT6-F1
#
_cell.length_a   1.000
_cell.length_b   1.000
_cell.length_c   1.000
_cell.angle_alpha   90.00
_cell.angle_beta   90.00
_cell.angle_gamma   90.00
#
_symmetry.space_group_name_H-M   'P 1'
#
loop_
_entity.id
_entity.type
_entity.pdbx_description
1 polymer ?
#
loop_
_entity_poly.entity_id
_entity_poly.type
_entity_poly.pdbx_seq_one_letter_code
_entity_poly.pdbx_strand_id
1 'polypeptide(L)'
;MQMAWGYVPPLLLEAAIRHRVFDILDQGPQTLEQVQKATGASARGLTALMNALVGLEFLAKDEQGRYALTPESSTFLVSTKPSFQGGFIKHSSEQLIPRWLHLNQVVATGNPVTPVNVESSGGEFFHEFVLDIFPMSYPAAQTLAAHLNYGSSGEPMQVLDLAAGSGVWGIAQAQASPRVQVTAVDWPEVIDITKKTSARFGLADRFRFVQGDLLDVNFGSGFHLATLGHILHSEGEERSRKLLAKTFAALAPGGVIAVQEFLVNPQRTGPVNGLFFAVNMLVNTQHGDTWSFEEIGAWLRDAGFRDPRLLEAPGPSPLILATKP
;
A
#
# COMPACT_ATOMS: atom_id res chain seq x y z
N MET A 1 27.72 -12.05 -5.22
CA MET A 1 27.79 -11.97 -3.75
C MET A 1 26.74 -11.04 -3.15
N GLN A 2 26.64 -9.76 -3.54
CA GLN A 2 25.65 -8.82 -2.97
C GLN A 2 24.20 -9.34 -2.97
N MET A 3 23.74 -9.91 -4.09
CA MET A 3 22.40 -10.50 -4.19
C MET A 3 22.16 -11.68 -3.25
N ALA A 4 23.19 -12.49 -2.95
CA ALA A 4 23.07 -13.59 -1.98
C ALA A 4 22.85 -13.10 -0.54
N TRP A 5 23.15 -11.83 -0.26
CA TRP A 5 22.95 -11.15 1.01
C TRP A 5 21.76 -10.18 0.99
N GLY A 6 20.93 -10.20 -0.06
CA GLY A 6 19.80 -9.28 -0.22
C GLY A 6 18.75 -9.35 0.89
N TYR A 7 18.67 -10.47 1.61
CA TYR A 7 17.79 -10.65 2.77
C TYR A 7 18.27 -9.93 4.04
N VAL A 8 19.55 -9.51 4.10
CA VAL A 8 20.14 -8.97 5.33
C VAL A 8 19.69 -7.56 5.67
N PRO A 9 19.70 -6.57 4.74
CA PRO A 9 19.23 -5.22 5.04
C PRO A 9 17.83 -5.14 5.68
N PRO A 10 16.77 -5.80 5.16
CA PRO A 10 15.45 -5.72 5.79
C PRO A 10 15.43 -6.32 7.20
N LEU A 11 16.14 -7.42 7.45
CA LEU A 11 16.22 -8.03 8.79
C LEU A 11 17.00 -7.17 9.79
N LEU A 12 18.05 -6.45 9.34
CA LEU A 12 18.77 -5.49 10.19
C LEU A 12 17.86 -4.32 10.58
N LEU A 13 17.14 -3.75 9.61
CA LEU A 13 16.19 -2.67 9.88
C LEU A 13 15.10 -3.10 10.84
N GLU A 14 14.52 -4.29 10.64
CA GLU A 14 13.52 -4.85 11.53
C GLU A 14 14.06 -5.02 12.96
N ALA A 15 15.26 -5.59 13.12
CA ALA A 15 15.86 -5.76 14.44
C ALA A 15 16.03 -4.42 15.16
N ALA A 16 16.47 -3.37 14.45
CA ALA A 16 16.61 -2.04 15.01
C ALA A 16 15.26 -1.38 15.35
N ILE A 17 14.22 -1.60 14.55
CA ILE A 17 12.85 -1.15 14.87
C ILE A 17 12.33 -1.85 16.13
N ARG A 18 12.44 -3.19 16.22
CA ARG A 18 11.99 -3.97 17.39
C ARG A 18 12.72 -3.57 18.67
N HIS A 19 14.02 -3.28 18.57
CA HIS A 19 14.81 -2.77 19.68
C HIS A 19 14.68 -1.26 19.90
N ARG A 20 13.80 -0.56 19.15
CA ARG A 20 13.54 0.88 19.28
C ARG A 20 14.77 1.76 19.12
N VAL A 21 15.78 1.29 18.37
CA VAL A 21 17.04 2.02 18.15
C VAL A 21 16.76 3.37 17.51
N PHE A 22 15.89 3.41 16.50
CA PHE A 22 15.57 4.64 15.80
C PHE A 22 14.83 5.65 16.70
N ASP A 23 13.85 5.20 17.49
CA ASP A 23 13.14 6.06 18.44
C ASP A 23 14.08 6.69 19.48
N ILE A 24 15.04 5.92 19.98
CA ILE A 24 16.00 6.39 20.98
C ILE A 24 16.93 7.45 20.38
N LEU A 25 17.41 7.23 19.16
CA LEU A 25 18.29 8.16 18.46
C LEU A 25 17.57 9.41 17.94
N ASP A 26 16.24 9.42 17.88
CA ASP A 26 15.45 10.63 17.56
C ASP A 26 15.56 11.69 18.68
N GLN A 27 16.01 11.30 19.89
CA GLN A 27 16.32 12.22 20.99
C GLN A 27 17.68 12.93 20.84
N GLY A 28 18.42 12.63 19.76
CA GLY A 28 19.75 13.16 19.46
C GLY A 28 20.85 12.10 19.53
N PRO A 29 22.09 12.42 19.09
CA PRO A 29 23.17 11.45 19.01
C PRO A 29 23.51 10.80 20.37
N GLN A 30 23.62 9.46 20.40
CA GLN A 30 23.86 8.67 21.63
C GLN A 30 25.09 7.77 21.51
N THR A 31 25.79 7.50 22.62
CA THR A 31 26.80 6.44 22.69
C THR A 31 26.16 5.06 22.73
N LEU A 32 26.96 4.00 22.50
CA LEU A 32 26.50 2.62 22.61
C LEU A 32 25.94 2.31 24.00
N GLU A 33 26.57 2.80 25.07
CA GLU A 33 26.16 2.56 26.46
C GLU A 33 24.78 3.18 26.74
N GLN A 34 24.51 4.35 26.17
CA GLN A 34 23.22 5.02 26.32
C GLN A 34 22.11 4.24 25.61
N VAL A 35 22.34 3.79 24.38
CA VAL A 35 21.40 2.94 23.64
C VAL A 35 21.20 1.59 24.34
N GLN A 36 22.27 1.00 24.87
CA GLN A 36 22.21 -0.23 25.64
C GLN A 36 21.32 -0.08 26.88
N LYS A 37 21.51 1.01 27.64
CA LYS A 37 20.70 1.30 28.84
C LYS A 37 19.22 1.48 28.51
N ALA A 38 18.92 2.12 27.38
CA ALA A 38 17.54 2.39 26.96
C ALA A 38 16.83 1.15 26.38
N THR A 39 17.54 0.30 25.64
CA THR A 39 16.98 -0.89 24.98
C THR A 39 16.99 -2.15 25.83
N GLY A 40 17.93 -2.27 26.77
CA GLY A 40 18.22 -3.52 27.49
C GLY A 40 18.94 -4.58 26.64
N ALA A 41 19.27 -4.30 25.37
CA ALA A 41 19.96 -5.24 24.50
C ALA A 41 21.45 -5.38 24.85
N SER A 42 22.10 -6.45 24.37
CA SER A 42 23.54 -6.67 24.64
C SER A 42 24.43 -5.68 23.89
N ALA A 43 25.52 -5.22 24.52
CA ALA A 43 26.52 -4.35 23.89
C ALA A 43 27.06 -4.93 22.57
N ARG A 44 27.37 -6.23 22.55
CA ARG A 44 27.86 -6.93 21.34
C ARG A 44 26.83 -6.91 20.21
N GLY A 45 25.56 -7.19 20.53
CA GLY A 45 24.48 -7.21 19.54
C GLY A 45 24.21 -5.83 18.95
N LEU A 46 24.06 -4.81 19.81
CA LEU A 46 23.89 -3.42 19.39
C LEU A 46 25.09 -2.91 18.58
N THR A 47 26.32 -3.22 18.99
CA THR A 47 27.53 -2.84 18.24
C THR A 47 27.49 -3.39 16.82
N ALA A 48 27.22 -4.68 16.66
CA ALA A 48 27.18 -5.31 15.33
C ALA A 48 26.06 -4.72 14.46
N LEU A 49 24.86 -4.60 15.02
CA LEU A 49 23.69 -4.07 14.34
C LEU A 49 23.89 -2.60 13.93
N MET A 50 24.24 -1.74 14.87
CA MET A 50 24.36 -0.30 14.62
C MET A 50 25.54 0.00 13.68
N ASN A 51 26.65 -0.73 13.77
CA ASN A 51 27.75 -0.58 12.79
C ASN A 51 27.32 -1.00 11.38
N ALA A 52 26.53 -2.08 11.24
CA ALA A 52 26.00 -2.49 9.95
C ALA A 52 25.04 -1.42 9.39
N LEU A 53 24.19 -0.82 10.23
CA LEU A 53 23.31 0.27 9.82
C LEU A 53 24.06 1.56 9.48
N VAL A 54 25.23 1.81 10.08
CA VAL A 54 26.13 2.89 9.62
C VAL A 54 26.68 2.57 8.23
N GLY A 55 27.12 1.33 7.98
CA GLY A 55 27.58 0.90 6.67
C GLY A 55 26.49 0.88 5.58
N LEU A 56 25.22 0.80 5.98
CA LEU A 56 24.04 0.91 5.11
C LEU A 56 23.48 2.34 5.05
N GLU A 57 24.14 3.32 5.68
CA GLU A 57 23.75 4.74 5.69
C GLU A 57 22.36 5.02 6.32
N PHE A 58 21.87 4.11 7.17
CA PHE A 58 20.70 4.37 8.01
C PHE A 58 21.08 5.07 9.31
N LEU A 59 22.33 4.95 9.75
CA LEU A 59 22.86 5.68 10.90
C LEU A 59 24.15 6.40 10.49
N ALA A 60 24.50 7.46 11.20
CA ALA A 60 25.82 8.06 11.17
C ALA A 60 26.55 7.75 12.48
N LYS A 61 27.89 7.75 12.44
CA LYS A 61 28.74 7.65 13.63
C LYS A 61 29.75 8.78 13.64
N ASP A 62 29.76 9.59 14.70
CA ASP A 62 30.68 10.72 14.85
C ASP A 62 32.07 10.28 15.36
N GLU A 63 33.03 11.20 15.36
CA GLU A 63 34.41 10.96 15.82
C GLU A 63 34.47 10.60 17.32
N GLN A 64 33.47 11.01 18.10
CA GLN A 64 33.33 10.67 19.51
C GLN A 64 32.66 9.31 19.72
N GLY A 65 32.35 8.59 18.63
CA GLY A 65 31.76 7.26 18.64
C GLY A 65 30.26 7.22 18.91
N ARG A 66 29.56 8.37 18.88
CA ARG A 66 28.11 8.44 19.03
C ARG A 66 27.42 8.14 17.72
N TYR A 67 26.29 7.46 17.81
CA TYR A 67 25.42 7.14 16.70
C TYR A 67 24.33 8.18 16.57
N ALA A 68 23.95 8.52 15.35
CA ALA A 68 22.88 9.46 15.03
C ALA A 68 22.02 8.94 13.87
N LEU A 69 20.78 9.42 13.78
CA LEU A 69 19.93 9.15 12.62
C LEU A 69 20.43 9.93 11.39
N THR A 70 20.34 9.32 10.21
CA THR A 70 20.34 10.06 8.96
C THR A 70 18.98 10.77 8.74
N PRO A 71 18.91 11.78 7.85
CA PRO A 71 17.63 12.45 7.55
C PRO A 71 16.52 11.49 7.13
N GLU A 72 16.86 10.48 6.32
CA GLU A 72 15.95 9.44 5.84
C GLU A 72 15.44 8.57 7.00
N SER A 73 16.33 8.08 7.85
CA SER A 73 15.95 7.27 9.02
C SER A 73 15.13 8.07 10.02
N SER A 74 15.48 9.35 10.24
CA SER A 74 14.69 10.24 11.09
C SER A 74 13.30 10.45 10.52
N THR A 75 13.14 10.49 9.20
CA THR A 75 11.83 10.69 8.57
C THR A 75 10.98 9.42 8.55
N PHE A 76 11.56 8.27 8.20
CA PHE A 76 10.80 7.07 7.85
C PHE A 76 10.91 5.91 8.86
N LEU A 77 11.87 5.92 9.79
CA LEU A 77 12.11 4.78 10.70
C LEU A 77 11.84 5.09 12.18
N VAL A 78 11.37 6.30 12.51
CA VAL A 78 10.95 6.68 13.87
C VAL A 78 9.47 6.40 14.04
N SER A 79 9.11 5.53 14.99
CA SER A 79 7.75 4.98 15.12
C SER A 79 6.67 5.99 15.51
N THR A 80 7.08 7.12 16.09
CA THR A 80 6.17 8.19 16.52
C THR A 80 5.80 9.16 15.40
N LYS A 81 6.49 9.10 14.25
CA LYS A 81 6.27 10.03 13.14
C LYS A 81 5.18 9.52 12.19
N PRO A 82 4.33 10.41 11.63
CA PRO A 82 3.28 10.01 10.69
C PRO A 82 3.80 9.32 9.41
N SER A 83 5.04 9.61 9.02
CA SER A 83 5.74 9.05 7.86
C SER A 83 6.42 7.71 8.13
N PHE A 84 6.27 7.12 9.32
CA PHE A 84 6.90 5.86 9.68
C PHE A 84 6.53 4.73 8.71
N GLN A 85 7.54 4.05 8.17
CA GLN A 85 7.41 2.92 7.23
C GLN A 85 7.88 1.59 7.81
N GLY A 86 8.19 1.53 9.12
CA GLY A 86 8.69 0.29 9.74
C GLY A 86 7.68 -0.85 9.75
N GLY A 87 6.39 -0.55 9.62
CA GLY A 87 5.35 -1.57 9.42
C GLY A 87 5.58 -2.40 8.15
N PHE A 88 5.93 -1.76 7.03
CA PHE A 88 6.25 -2.46 5.78
C PHE A 88 7.48 -3.36 5.91
N ILE A 89 8.47 -2.95 6.70
CA ILE A 89 9.67 -3.75 6.99
C ILE A 89 9.30 -5.00 7.78
N LYS A 90 8.45 -4.86 8.81
CA LYS A 90 7.92 -5.99 9.60
C LYS A 90 7.12 -6.95 8.72
N HIS A 91 6.22 -6.43 7.88
CA HIS A 91 5.46 -7.25 6.94
C HIS A 91 6.37 -8.03 5.98
N SER A 92 7.41 -7.37 5.47
CA SER A 92 8.38 -7.99 4.56
C SER A 92 9.06 -9.20 5.19
N SER A 93 9.44 -9.14 6.47
CA SER A 93 10.17 -10.22 7.13
C SER A 93 9.28 -11.30 7.73
N GLU A 94 8.13 -10.95 8.31
CA GLU A 94 7.24 -11.90 8.97
C GLU A 94 6.32 -12.62 7.97
N GLN A 95 5.95 -11.96 6.87
CA GLN A 95 4.96 -12.51 5.94
C GLN A 95 5.55 -12.77 4.54
N LEU A 96 6.24 -11.81 3.93
CA LEU A 96 6.71 -11.98 2.54
C LEU A 96 7.90 -12.92 2.42
N ILE A 97 8.98 -12.71 3.18
CA ILE A 97 10.20 -13.53 3.08
C ILE A 97 9.89 -15.03 3.25
N PRO A 98 9.15 -15.49 4.29
CA PRO A 98 8.82 -16.91 4.43
C PRO A 98 8.10 -17.49 3.21
N ARG A 99 7.21 -16.72 2.59
CA ARG A 99 6.49 -17.14 1.37
C ARG A 99 7.40 -17.21 0.17
N TRP A 100 8.28 -16.23 0.00
CA TRP A 100 9.29 -16.20 -1.07
C TRP A 100 10.31 -17.34 -0.97
N LEU A 101 10.56 -17.89 0.21
CA LEU A 101 11.39 -19.10 0.36
C LEU A 101 10.78 -20.34 -0.33
N HIS A 102 9.48 -20.32 -0.64
CA HIS A 102 8.80 -21.37 -1.41
C HIS A 102 8.80 -21.12 -2.93
N LEU A 103 9.48 -20.08 -3.44
CA LEU A 103 9.39 -19.66 -4.85
C LEU A 103 9.74 -20.78 -5.84
N ASN A 104 10.69 -21.65 -5.52
CA ASN A 104 11.04 -22.79 -6.41
C ASN A 104 9.84 -23.72 -6.65
N GLN A 105 9.06 -24.01 -5.60
CA GLN A 105 7.85 -24.81 -5.71
C GLN A 105 6.77 -24.05 -6.49
N VAL A 106 6.57 -22.78 -6.16
CA VAL A 106 5.58 -21.91 -6.83
C VAL A 106 5.84 -21.80 -8.33
N VAL A 107 7.11 -21.64 -8.74
CA VAL A 107 7.49 -21.61 -10.16
C VAL A 107 7.24 -22.95 -10.84
N ALA A 108 7.52 -24.07 -10.15
CA ALA A 108 7.31 -25.39 -10.71
C ALA A 108 5.82 -25.72 -10.93
N THR A 109 4.93 -25.20 -10.08
CA THR A 109 3.50 -25.50 -10.13
C THR A 109 2.66 -24.40 -10.78
N GLY A 110 3.18 -23.18 -10.88
CA GLY A 110 2.42 -21.98 -11.27
C GLY A 110 1.38 -21.56 -10.24
N ASN A 111 1.45 -22.05 -9.00
CA ASN A 111 0.42 -21.84 -7.98
C ASN A 111 1.03 -21.45 -6.62
N PRO A 112 0.39 -20.53 -5.87
CA PRO A 112 0.84 -20.16 -4.53
C PRO A 112 0.69 -21.33 -3.56
N VAL A 113 1.60 -21.45 -2.60
CA VAL A 113 1.48 -22.47 -1.52
C VAL A 113 0.27 -22.18 -0.63
N THR A 114 0.00 -20.89 -0.36
CA THR A 114 -1.17 -20.45 0.42
C THR A 114 -1.68 -19.13 -0.15
N PRO A 115 -2.77 -19.13 -0.94
CA PRO A 115 -3.31 -17.91 -1.53
C PRO A 115 -3.92 -17.01 -0.45
N VAL A 116 -3.70 -15.69 -0.57
CA VAL A 116 -4.28 -14.66 0.32
C VAL A 116 -5.42 -13.88 -0.32
N ASN A 117 -5.66 -14.05 -1.62
CA ASN A 117 -6.77 -13.40 -2.34
C ASN A 117 -8.10 -14.19 -2.21
N VAL A 118 -8.29 -14.91 -1.11
CA VAL A 118 -9.51 -15.65 -0.79
C VAL A 118 -9.95 -15.19 0.60
N GLU A 119 -11.21 -14.78 0.76
CA GLU A 119 -11.73 -14.20 2.00
C GLU A 119 -11.38 -15.04 3.24
N SER A 120 -11.61 -16.35 3.16
CA SER A 120 -11.39 -17.30 4.27
C SER A 120 -9.93 -17.47 4.71
N SER A 121 -8.95 -17.08 3.90
CA SER A 121 -7.50 -17.21 4.21
C SER A 121 -6.73 -15.89 4.15
N GLY A 122 -7.35 -14.82 3.62
CA GLY A 122 -6.73 -13.52 3.40
C GLY A 122 -7.02 -12.49 4.48
N GLY A 123 -8.14 -12.61 5.20
CA GLY A 123 -8.57 -11.60 6.17
C GLY A 123 -7.52 -11.23 7.21
N GLU A 124 -6.83 -12.21 7.81
CA GLU A 124 -5.77 -11.99 8.80
C GLU A 124 -4.50 -11.36 8.17
N PHE A 125 -4.11 -11.81 6.98
CA PHE A 125 -2.98 -11.24 6.22
C PHE A 125 -3.19 -9.74 5.98
N PHE A 126 -4.38 -9.36 5.50
CA PHE A 126 -4.71 -7.96 5.27
C PHE A 126 -4.92 -7.19 6.58
N HIS A 127 -5.46 -7.81 7.63
CA HIS A 127 -5.65 -7.15 8.92
C HIS A 127 -4.36 -6.57 9.51
N GLU A 128 -3.25 -7.29 9.41
CA GLU A 128 -1.95 -6.82 9.88
C GLU A 128 -1.26 -5.87 8.90
N PHE A 129 -1.42 -6.09 7.59
CA PHE A 129 -0.67 -5.38 6.54
C PHE A 129 -1.24 -4.00 6.19
N VAL A 130 -2.57 -3.87 6.21
CA VAL A 130 -3.27 -2.76 5.56
C VAL A 130 -3.01 -1.40 6.22
N LEU A 131 -2.85 -1.37 7.55
CA LEU A 131 -2.49 -0.13 8.26
C LEU A 131 -1.06 0.32 7.93
N ASP A 132 -0.16 -0.65 7.76
CA ASP A 132 1.26 -0.40 7.58
C ASP A 132 1.59 0.17 6.18
N ILE A 133 0.69 -0.02 5.21
CA ILE A 133 0.82 0.56 3.85
C ILE A 133 0.10 1.88 3.67
N PHE A 134 -0.70 2.34 4.66
CA PHE A 134 -1.40 3.64 4.57
C PHE A 134 -0.45 4.79 4.17
N PRO A 135 0.74 4.96 4.81
CA PRO A 135 1.63 6.08 4.48
C PRO A 135 2.19 6.02 3.05
N MET A 136 2.22 4.85 2.42
CA MET A 136 2.73 4.67 1.05
C MET A 136 1.73 5.15 0.00
N SER A 137 0.44 4.95 0.24
CA SER A 137 -0.63 5.32 -0.71
C SER A 137 -1.21 6.72 -0.45
N TYR A 138 -1.06 7.25 0.77
CA TYR A 138 -1.67 8.52 1.17
C TYR A 138 -1.24 9.71 0.30
N PRO A 139 0.06 9.90 -0.06
CA PRO A 139 0.46 10.98 -0.95
C PRO A 139 -0.19 10.89 -2.34
N ALA A 140 -0.28 9.71 -2.95
CA ALA A 140 -0.98 9.52 -4.22
C ALA A 140 -2.47 9.85 -4.12
N ALA A 141 -3.12 9.43 -3.02
CA ALA A 141 -4.52 9.73 -2.76
C ALA A 141 -4.78 11.23 -2.61
N GLN A 142 -3.84 11.97 -2.00
CA GLN A 142 -3.89 13.43 -1.92
C GLN A 142 -3.68 14.09 -3.28
N THR A 143 -2.74 13.59 -4.10
CA THR A 143 -2.56 14.07 -5.48
C THR A 143 -3.82 13.90 -6.31
N LEU A 144 -4.51 12.76 -6.20
CA LEU A 144 -5.80 12.54 -6.86
C LEU A 144 -6.86 13.55 -6.40
N ALA A 145 -7.00 13.76 -5.09
CA ALA A 145 -7.98 14.70 -4.54
C ALA A 145 -7.72 16.13 -5.03
N ALA A 146 -6.45 16.55 -5.05
CA ALA A 146 -6.04 17.85 -5.56
C ALA A 146 -6.29 17.99 -7.07
N HIS A 147 -6.03 16.94 -7.85
CA HIS A 147 -6.25 16.94 -9.30
C HIS A 147 -7.73 17.09 -9.67
N LEU A 148 -8.61 16.38 -8.96
CA LEU A 148 -10.06 16.45 -9.22
C LEU A 148 -10.67 17.77 -8.74
N ASN A 149 -10.06 18.43 -7.75
CA ASN A 149 -10.37 19.79 -7.30
C ASN A 149 -11.87 20.09 -6.99
N TYR A 150 -12.66 19.08 -6.65
CA TYR A 150 -14.09 19.26 -6.32
C TYR A 150 -14.32 20.00 -4.98
N GLY A 151 -13.26 20.20 -4.17
CA GLY A 151 -13.32 21.10 -3.01
C GLY A 151 -13.69 22.54 -3.39
N SER A 152 -13.36 22.96 -4.61
CA SER A 152 -13.65 24.30 -5.12
C SER A 152 -15.10 24.49 -5.60
N SER A 153 -15.76 23.45 -6.09
CA SER A 153 -17.14 23.55 -6.60
C SER A 153 -18.17 23.67 -5.48
N GLY A 154 -17.88 23.06 -4.33
CA GLY A 154 -18.84 23.00 -3.24
C GLY A 154 -20.05 22.11 -3.56
N GLU A 155 -19.95 21.20 -4.50
CA GLU A 155 -21.05 20.26 -4.76
C GLU A 155 -20.90 19.00 -3.89
N PRO A 156 -22.01 18.31 -3.53
CA PRO A 156 -21.95 17.00 -2.90
C PRO A 156 -21.18 16.00 -3.77
N MET A 157 -20.28 15.23 -3.15
CA MET A 157 -19.45 14.25 -3.86
C MET A 157 -19.62 12.86 -3.28
N GLN A 158 -20.10 11.91 -4.09
CA GLN A 158 -20.21 10.50 -3.71
C GLN A 158 -18.99 9.75 -4.23
N VAL A 159 -18.18 9.19 -3.32
CA VAL A 159 -16.98 8.41 -3.62
C VAL A 159 -17.23 6.95 -3.31
N LEU A 160 -16.88 6.05 -4.22
CA LEU A 160 -16.87 4.61 -4.03
C LEU A 160 -15.42 4.15 -3.87
N ASP A 161 -15.05 3.62 -2.70
CA ASP A 161 -13.71 3.11 -2.42
C ASP A 161 -13.75 1.58 -2.40
N LEU A 162 -13.23 0.95 -3.46
CA LEU A 162 -13.31 -0.49 -3.70
C LEU A 162 -12.02 -1.18 -3.26
N ALA A 163 -12.15 -2.28 -2.52
CA ALA A 163 -11.05 -2.87 -1.74
C ALA A 163 -10.39 -1.80 -0.86
N ALA A 164 -11.23 -1.14 -0.05
CA ALA A 164 -10.88 0.07 0.67
C ALA A 164 -9.64 -0.10 1.56
N GLY A 165 -9.36 -1.30 2.06
CA GLY A 165 -8.23 -1.57 2.94
C GLY A 165 -8.25 -0.63 4.15
N SER A 166 -7.25 0.23 4.26
CA SER A 166 -7.13 1.17 5.38
C SER A 166 -8.07 2.35 5.24
N GLY A 167 -8.77 2.45 4.12
CA GLY A 167 -9.61 3.58 3.71
C GLY A 167 -8.82 4.76 3.18
N VAL A 168 -7.53 4.59 2.88
CA VAL A 168 -6.61 5.69 2.55
C VAL A 168 -7.11 6.57 1.41
N TRP A 169 -7.69 5.96 0.37
CA TRP A 169 -8.20 6.67 -0.79
C TRP A 169 -9.45 7.49 -0.43
N GLY A 170 -10.45 6.86 0.17
CA GLY A 170 -11.65 7.52 0.67
C GLY A 170 -11.35 8.61 1.71
N ILE A 171 -10.40 8.37 2.62
CA ILE A 171 -10.01 9.32 3.67
C ILE A 171 -9.41 10.58 3.05
N ALA A 172 -8.47 10.44 2.11
CA ALA A 172 -7.87 11.58 1.42
C ALA A 172 -8.93 12.39 0.65
N GLN A 173 -9.88 11.71 -0.02
CA GLN A 173 -10.98 12.39 -0.71
C GLN A 173 -11.88 13.14 0.29
N ALA A 174 -12.24 12.49 1.40
CA ALA A 174 -13.06 13.10 2.44
C ALA A 174 -12.36 14.33 3.06
N GLN A 175 -11.06 14.29 3.28
CA GLN A 175 -10.31 15.44 3.82
C GLN A 175 -10.27 16.64 2.85
N ALA A 176 -10.33 16.40 1.54
CA ALA A 176 -10.30 17.46 0.54
C ALA A 176 -11.58 18.31 0.48
N SER A 177 -12.71 17.79 0.97
CA SER A 177 -13.97 18.55 1.04
C SER A 177 -14.92 17.98 2.10
N PRO A 178 -15.57 18.84 2.93
CA PRO A 178 -16.56 18.39 3.92
C PRO A 178 -17.83 17.80 3.29
N ARG A 179 -18.03 17.97 1.97
CA ARG A 179 -19.20 17.47 1.23
C ARG A 179 -18.98 16.13 0.52
N VAL A 180 -17.80 15.53 0.70
CA VAL A 180 -17.53 14.17 0.24
C VAL A 180 -18.13 13.17 1.23
N GLN A 181 -18.93 12.25 0.69
CA GLN A 181 -19.40 11.03 1.34
C GLN A 181 -18.75 9.83 0.67
N VAL A 182 -18.23 8.90 1.46
CA VAL A 182 -17.52 7.71 0.99
C VAL A 182 -18.36 6.47 1.24
N THR A 183 -18.49 5.61 0.24
CA THR A 183 -18.91 4.23 0.40
C THR A 183 -17.68 3.35 0.26
N ALA A 184 -17.21 2.78 1.37
CA ALA A 184 -16.09 1.85 1.41
C ALA A 184 -16.59 0.42 1.30
N VAL A 185 -16.00 -0.36 0.39
CA VAL A 185 -16.37 -1.75 0.12
C VAL A 185 -15.14 -2.63 0.29
N ASP A 186 -15.25 -3.62 1.18
CA ASP A 186 -14.21 -4.61 1.43
C ASP A 186 -14.77 -5.82 2.19
N TRP A 187 -13.93 -6.81 2.46
CA TRP A 187 -14.28 -7.93 3.34
C TRP A 187 -14.58 -7.49 4.77
N PRO A 188 -15.39 -8.27 5.52
CA PRO A 188 -15.78 -7.93 6.89
C PRO A 188 -14.61 -7.57 7.80
N GLU A 189 -13.54 -8.38 7.83
CA GLU A 189 -12.38 -8.15 8.69
C GLU A 189 -11.60 -6.88 8.29
N VAL A 190 -11.57 -6.55 7.00
CA VAL A 190 -10.86 -5.39 6.48
C VAL A 190 -11.64 -4.10 6.73
N ILE A 191 -12.97 -4.14 6.55
CA ILE A 191 -13.85 -3.00 6.86
C ILE A 191 -13.71 -2.55 8.31
N ASP A 192 -13.45 -3.46 9.25
CA ASP A 192 -13.23 -3.07 10.64
C ASP A 192 -11.96 -2.23 10.84
N ILE A 193 -10.95 -2.41 9.99
CA ILE A 193 -9.78 -1.52 9.90
C ILE A 193 -10.20 -0.18 9.32
N THR A 194 -10.91 -0.17 8.19
CA THR A 194 -11.40 1.06 7.54
C THR A 194 -12.21 1.92 8.51
N LYS A 195 -13.09 1.30 9.32
CA LYS A 195 -13.87 1.99 10.38
C LYS A 195 -12.96 2.64 11.43
N LYS A 196 -11.99 1.89 11.96
CA LYS A 196 -11.05 2.40 12.97
C LYS A 196 -10.21 3.56 12.41
N THR A 197 -9.70 3.43 11.19
CA THR A 197 -8.87 4.45 10.55
C THR A 197 -9.68 5.71 10.24
N SER A 198 -10.83 5.59 9.59
CA SER A 198 -11.71 6.74 9.29
C SER A 198 -12.17 7.46 10.57
N ALA A 199 -12.48 6.73 11.65
CA ALA A 199 -12.78 7.32 12.95
C ALA A 199 -11.60 8.09 13.55
N ARG A 200 -10.37 7.55 13.45
CA ARG A 200 -9.14 8.24 13.90
C ARG A 200 -8.92 9.58 13.19
N PHE A 201 -9.35 9.70 11.94
CA PHE A 201 -9.31 10.95 11.17
C PHE A 201 -10.54 11.87 11.41
N GLY A 202 -11.49 11.47 12.26
CA GLY A 202 -12.71 12.24 12.53
C GLY A 202 -13.71 12.22 11.37
N LEU A 203 -13.70 11.15 10.57
CA LEU A 203 -14.46 11.04 9.32
C LEU A 203 -15.58 9.99 9.36
N ALA A 204 -15.78 9.30 10.47
CA ALA A 204 -16.71 8.17 10.56
C ALA A 204 -18.12 8.49 10.04
N ASP A 205 -18.66 9.66 10.37
CA ASP A 205 -20.00 10.10 9.94
C ASP A 205 -20.12 10.34 8.42
N ARG A 206 -18.98 10.33 7.71
CA ARG A 206 -18.89 10.50 6.26
C ARG A 206 -18.63 9.21 5.50
N PHE A 207 -18.62 8.08 6.21
CA PHE A 207 -18.37 6.77 5.63
C PHE A 207 -19.59 5.86 5.80
N ARG A 208 -20.00 5.27 4.68
CA ARG A 208 -20.85 4.09 4.64
C ARG A 208 -19.96 2.88 4.37
N PHE A 209 -20.19 1.80 5.09
CA PHE A 209 -19.42 0.56 4.96
C PHE A 209 -20.30 -0.54 4.34
N VAL A 210 -19.80 -1.18 3.29
CA VAL A 210 -20.43 -2.34 2.64
C VAL A 210 -19.45 -3.50 2.75
N GLN A 211 -19.89 -4.59 3.39
CA GLN A 211 -19.06 -5.75 3.68
C GLN A 211 -19.35 -6.89 2.70
N GLY A 212 -18.30 -7.47 2.12
CA GLY A 212 -18.37 -8.69 1.32
C GLY A 212 -17.57 -8.60 0.01
N ASP A 213 -17.68 -9.66 -0.79
CA ASP A 213 -16.99 -9.77 -2.08
C ASP A 213 -17.41 -8.67 -3.06
N LEU A 214 -16.42 -8.04 -3.71
CA LEU A 214 -16.62 -6.93 -4.65
C LEU A 214 -17.53 -7.29 -5.82
N LEU A 215 -17.56 -8.54 -6.29
CA LEU A 215 -18.46 -8.95 -7.37
C LEU A 215 -19.88 -9.24 -6.89
N ASP A 216 -20.09 -9.55 -5.61
CA ASP A 216 -21.38 -9.97 -5.08
C ASP A 216 -22.18 -8.82 -4.44
N VAL A 217 -21.51 -7.94 -3.70
CA VAL A 217 -22.21 -6.90 -2.91
C VAL A 217 -22.79 -5.78 -3.77
N ASN A 218 -23.90 -5.19 -3.35
CA ASN A 218 -24.47 -4.03 -4.04
C ASN A 218 -23.78 -2.73 -3.61
N PHE A 219 -23.03 -2.10 -4.53
CA PHE A 219 -22.37 -0.82 -4.28
C PHE A 219 -23.37 0.34 -4.13
N GLY A 220 -24.54 0.24 -4.75
CA GLY A 220 -25.39 1.38 -5.09
C GLY A 220 -24.99 2.01 -6.43
N SER A 221 -25.47 3.23 -6.69
CA SER A 221 -25.20 3.96 -7.92
C SER A 221 -25.17 5.47 -7.68
N GLY A 222 -24.71 6.23 -8.68
CA GLY A 222 -24.63 7.69 -8.61
C GLY A 222 -23.30 8.21 -8.04
N PHE A 223 -22.25 7.39 -8.07
CA PHE A 223 -20.92 7.80 -7.62
C PHE A 223 -20.25 8.73 -8.63
N HIS A 224 -19.61 9.78 -8.14
CA HIS A 224 -18.86 10.72 -8.97
C HIS A 224 -17.40 10.27 -9.14
N LEU A 225 -16.89 9.49 -8.20
CA LEU A 225 -15.55 8.89 -8.23
C LEU A 225 -15.61 7.44 -7.74
N ALA A 226 -14.87 6.56 -8.41
CA ALA A 226 -14.53 5.24 -7.89
C ALA A 226 -13.00 5.10 -7.78
N THR A 227 -12.50 4.74 -6.59
CA THR A 227 -11.08 4.47 -6.35
C THR A 227 -10.84 2.97 -6.25
N LEU A 228 -9.88 2.48 -7.03
CA LEU A 228 -9.40 1.10 -7.02
C LEU A 228 -7.88 1.16 -6.79
N GLY A 229 -7.48 1.15 -5.53
CA GLY A 229 -6.08 1.14 -5.17
C GLY A 229 -5.58 -0.27 -4.94
N HIS A 230 -4.64 -0.73 -5.76
CA HIS A 230 -3.89 -1.96 -5.51
C HIS A 230 -4.78 -3.21 -5.40
N ILE A 231 -5.69 -3.42 -6.35
CA ILE A 231 -6.67 -4.52 -6.33
C ILE A 231 -6.71 -5.34 -7.62
N LEU A 232 -6.54 -4.72 -8.80
CA LEU A 232 -6.65 -5.45 -10.07
C LEU A 232 -5.53 -6.49 -10.22
N HIS A 233 -4.38 -6.25 -9.59
CA HIS A 233 -3.27 -7.18 -9.62
C HIS A 233 -3.53 -8.49 -8.86
N SER A 234 -4.43 -8.51 -7.88
CA SER A 234 -4.71 -9.71 -7.07
C SER A 234 -5.92 -10.48 -7.60
N GLU A 235 -6.79 -9.78 -8.33
CA GLU A 235 -8.01 -10.34 -8.91
C GLU A 235 -7.77 -11.13 -10.20
N GLY A 236 -6.70 -10.84 -10.92
CA GLY A 236 -6.47 -11.41 -12.25
C GLY A 236 -7.35 -10.74 -13.32
N GLU A 237 -7.06 -11.03 -14.60
CA GLU A 237 -7.70 -10.33 -15.72
C GLU A 237 -9.23 -10.50 -15.74
N GLU A 238 -9.73 -11.75 -15.66
CA GLU A 238 -11.17 -12.01 -15.83
C GLU A 238 -12.02 -11.29 -14.78
N ARG A 239 -11.61 -11.41 -13.51
CA ARG A 239 -12.31 -10.79 -12.39
C ARG A 239 -12.13 -9.28 -12.37
N SER A 240 -10.95 -8.77 -12.75
CA SER A 240 -10.72 -7.33 -12.96
C SER A 240 -11.67 -6.75 -14.00
N ARG A 241 -11.85 -7.40 -15.16
CA ARG A 241 -12.80 -6.94 -16.19
C ARG A 241 -14.24 -6.89 -15.68
N LYS A 242 -14.68 -7.91 -14.93
CA LYS A 242 -16.00 -7.94 -14.29
C LYS A 242 -16.17 -6.80 -13.28
N LEU A 243 -15.15 -6.56 -12.45
CA LEU A 243 -15.14 -5.48 -11.47
C LEU A 243 -15.20 -4.10 -12.14
N LEU A 244 -14.43 -3.87 -13.20
CA LEU A 244 -14.45 -2.61 -13.95
C LEU A 244 -15.82 -2.36 -14.61
N ALA A 245 -16.45 -3.38 -15.19
CA ALA A 245 -17.80 -3.27 -15.75
C ALA A 245 -18.86 -2.97 -14.68
N LYS A 246 -18.78 -3.63 -13.51
CA LYS A 246 -19.66 -3.34 -12.37
C LYS A 246 -19.45 -1.92 -11.83
N THR A 247 -18.19 -1.48 -11.75
CA THR A 247 -17.83 -0.11 -11.33
C THR A 247 -18.39 0.93 -12.30
N PHE A 248 -18.28 0.69 -13.61
CA PHE A 248 -18.88 1.55 -14.64
C PHE A 248 -20.40 1.70 -14.42
N ALA A 249 -21.10 0.62 -14.10
CA ALA A 249 -22.54 0.67 -13.84
C ALA A 249 -22.90 1.53 -12.61
N ALA A 250 -22.06 1.53 -11.58
CA ALA A 250 -22.28 2.29 -10.34
C ALA A 250 -21.99 3.80 -10.47
N LEU A 251 -21.10 4.21 -11.38
CA LEU A 251 -20.77 5.63 -11.59
C LEU A 251 -21.92 6.42 -12.21
N ALA A 252 -22.04 7.70 -11.86
CA ALA A 252 -22.89 8.67 -12.55
C ALA A 252 -22.29 9.05 -13.93
N PRO A 253 -23.08 9.57 -14.89
CA PRO A 253 -22.55 10.22 -16.09
C PRO A 253 -21.54 11.32 -15.72
N GLY A 254 -20.41 11.36 -16.41
CA GLY A 254 -19.28 12.23 -16.08
C GLY A 254 -18.42 11.76 -14.89
N GLY A 255 -18.79 10.66 -14.22
CA GLY A 255 -18.04 10.10 -13.11
C GLY A 255 -16.67 9.54 -13.54
N VAL A 256 -15.70 9.59 -12.63
CA VAL A 256 -14.31 9.16 -12.89
C VAL A 256 -14.01 7.86 -12.16
N ILE A 257 -13.25 6.98 -12.79
CA ILE A 257 -12.55 5.88 -12.11
C ILE A 257 -11.07 6.24 -11.99
N ALA A 258 -10.49 6.00 -10.82
CA ALA A 258 -9.07 6.17 -10.54
C ALA A 258 -8.49 4.84 -10.07
N VAL A 259 -7.53 4.31 -10.81
CA VAL A 259 -6.87 3.03 -10.56
C VAL A 259 -5.41 3.27 -10.22
N GLN A 260 -4.92 2.72 -9.11
CA GLN A 260 -3.50 2.76 -8.76
C GLN A 260 -2.94 1.35 -8.72
N GLU A 261 -1.91 1.08 -9.51
CA GLU A 261 -1.33 -0.27 -9.68
C GLU A 261 0.19 -0.24 -9.76
N PHE A 262 0.82 -1.41 -9.72
CA PHE A 262 2.22 -1.57 -10.11
C PHE A 262 2.28 -1.82 -11.62
N LEU A 263 2.58 -0.79 -12.41
CA LEU A 263 2.54 -0.89 -13.86
C LEU A 263 3.81 -1.55 -14.43
N VAL A 264 3.61 -2.27 -15.52
CA VAL A 264 4.66 -2.82 -16.38
C VAL A 264 4.49 -2.30 -17.80
N ASN A 265 5.55 -2.30 -18.60
CA ASN A 265 5.44 -2.02 -20.02
C ASN A 265 4.81 -3.22 -20.75
N PRO A 266 4.21 -3.03 -21.94
CA PRO A 266 3.56 -4.11 -22.67
C PRO A 266 4.49 -5.29 -23.00
N GLN A 267 5.80 -5.06 -23.08
CA GLN A 267 6.80 -6.10 -23.36
C GLN A 267 7.23 -6.89 -22.11
N ARG A 268 6.75 -6.52 -20.91
CA ARG A 268 7.12 -7.10 -19.61
C ARG A 268 8.64 -7.11 -19.36
N THR A 269 9.34 -6.05 -19.79
CA THR A 269 10.79 -5.85 -19.58
C THR A 269 11.11 -4.78 -18.54
N GLY A 270 10.12 -4.03 -18.08
CA GLY A 270 10.27 -3.11 -16.95
C GLY A 270 9.01 -2.28 -16.71
N PRO A 271 9.00 -1.39 -15.71
CA PRO A 271 10.03 -1.23 -14.69
C PRO A 271 10.21 -2.50 -13.83
N VAL A 272 11.44 -2.74 -13.34
CA VAL A 272 11.80 -3.97 -12.63
C VAL A 272 10.95 -4.20 -11.37
N ASN A 273 10.57 -3.12 -10.68
CA ASN A 273 9.72 -3.21 -9.49
C ASN A 273 8.33 -3.77 -9.81
N GLY A 274 7.75 -3.41 -10.98
CA GLY A 274 6.48 -4.00 -11.44
C GLY A 274 6.62 -5.48 -11.78
N LEU A 275 7.78 -5.90 -12.31
CA LEU A 275 8.08 -7.31 -12.58
C LEU A 275 8.34 -8.11 -11.29
N PHE A 276 9.00 -7.53 -10.29
CA PHE A 276 9.12 -8.16 -8.96
C PHE A 276 7.75 -8.31 -8.31
N PHE A 277 6.87 -7.32 -8.50
CA PHE A 277 5.51 -7.39 -7.99
C PHE A 277 4.66 -8.43 -8.73
N ALA A 278 4.87 -8.68 -10.03
CA ALA A 278 4.27 -9.82 -10.73
C ALA A 278 4.61 -11.16 -10.06
N VAL A 279 5.89 -11.37 -9.74
CA VAL A 279 6.32 -12.57 -9.00
C VAL A 279 5.72 -12.59 -7.60
N ASN A 280 5.60 -11.44 -6.94
CA ASN A 280 4.91 -11.34 -5.66
C ASN A 280 3.43 -11.78 -5.78
N MET A 281 2.75 -11.46 -6.87
CA MET A 281 1.38 -11.94 -7.11
C MET A 281 1.34 -13.44 -7.33
N LEU A 282 2.26 -14.00 -8.11
CA LEU A 282 2.36 -15.45 -8.30
C LEU A 282 2.57 -16.20 -6.97
N VAL A 283 3.38 -15.64 -6.06
CA VAL A 283 3.65 -16.22 -4.73
C VAL A 283 2.41 -16.19 -3.82
N ASN A 284 1.52 -15.21 -4.01
CA ASN A 284 0.48 -14.90 -3.03
C ASN A 284 -0.96 -15.12 -3.53
N THR A 285 -1.18 -15.29 -4.84
CA THR A 285 -2.52 -15.28 -5.44
C THR A 285 -2.64 -16.35 -6.51
N GLN A 286 -3.86 -16.81 -6.78
CA GLN A 286 -4.10 -17.86 -7.79
C GLN A 286 -4.00 -17.34 -9.23
N HIS A 287 -4.45 -16.10 -9.48
CA HIS A 287 -4.59 -15.54 -10.82
C HIS A 287 -4.05 -14.12 -10.95
N GLY A 288 -3.41 -13.60 -9.90
CA GLY A 288 -2.86 -12.26 -9.89
C GLY A 288 -1.52 -12.16 -10.62
N ASP A 289 -1.26 -10.98 -11.17
CA ASP A 289 -0.02 -10.53 -11.82
C ASP A 289 -0.14 -9.00 -12.03
N THR A 290 0.84 -8.32 -12.61
CA THR A 290 0.84 -6.86 -12.83
C THR A 290 0.51 -6.51 -14.25
N TRP A 291 -0.18 -5.39 -14.49
CA TRP A 291 -0.70 -5.06 -15.81
C TRP A 291 -0.09 -3.76 -16.34
N SER A 292 -0.02 -3.64 -17.66
CA SER A 292 0.35 -2.40 -18.34
C SER A 292 -0.80 -1.40 -18.37
N PHE A 293 -0.45 -0.14 -18.60
CA PHE A 293 -1.45 0.91 -18.86
C PHE A 293 -2.32 0.56 -20.09
N GLU A 294 -1.73 -0.04 -21.11
CA GLU A 294 -2.41 -0.45 -22.33
C GLU A 294 -3.44 -1.54 -22.08
N GLU A 295 -3.11 -2.54 -21.26
CA GLU A 295 -4.02 -3.62 -20.85
C GLU A 295 -5.19 -3.07 -20.02
N ILE A 296 -4.91 -2.35 -18.93
CA ILE A 296 -5.96 -1.75 -18.07
C ILE A 296 -6.80 -0.77 -18.89
N GLY A 297 -6.17 0.06 -19.73
CA GLY A 297 -6.85 1.01 -20.60
C GLY A 297 -7.76 0.34 -21.62
N ALA A 298 -7.40 -0.84 -22.14
CA ALA A 298 -8.29 -1.64 -22.98
C ALA A 298 -9.49 -2.16 -22.19
N TRP A 299 -9.28 -2.71 -20.99
CA TRP A 299 -10.36 -3.23 -20.14
C TRP A 299 -11.35 -2.14 -19.72
N LEU A 300 -10.85 -0.94 -19.43
CA LEU A 300 -11.66 0.24 -19.15
C LEU A 300 -12.53 0.60 -20.36
N ARG A 301 -11.96 0.62 -21.58
CA ARG A 301 -12.71 0.88 -22.80
C ARG A 301 -13.78 -0.19 -23.08
N ASP A 302 -13.45 -1.45 -22.85
CA ASP A 302 -14.39 -2.57 -22.99
C ASP A 302 -15.58 -2.44 -22.02
N ALA A 303 -15.34 -1.93 -20.81
CA ALA A 303 -16.38 -1.63 -19.83
C ALA A 303 -17.22 -0.38 -20.17
N GLY A 304 -16.80 0.43 -21.16
CA GLY A 304 -17.51 1.62 -21.62
C GLY A 304 -16.89 2.96 -21.20
N PHE A 305 -15.80 2.94 -20.43
CA PHE A 305 -15.08 4.17 -20.06
C PHE A 305 -14.42 4.82 -21.29
N ARG A 306 -14.22 6.14 -21.20
CA ARG A 306 -13.54 6.95 -22.21
C ARG A 306 -12.29 7.60 -21.62
N ASP A 307 -11.38 7.97 -22.51
CA ASP A 307 -10.15 8.71 -22.18
C ASP A 307 -9.30 8.11 -21.03
N PRO A 308 -8.84 6.84 -21.12
CA PRO A 308 -7.82 6.35 -20.20
C PRO A 308 -6.55 7.21 -20.29
N ARG A 309 -6.11 7.77 -19.17
CA ARG A 309 -4.94 8.65 -19.10
C ARG A 309 -4.19 8.47 -17.79
N LEU A 310 -2.91 8.86 -17.79
CA LEU A 310 -2.08 8.81 -16.59
C LEU A 310 -2.15 10.13 -15.80
N LEU A 311 -2.13 10.01 -14.49
CA LEU A 311 -1.88 11.10 -13.54
C LEU A 311 -0.63 10.77 -12.74
N GLU A 312 0.44 11.55 -12.96
CA GLU A 312 1.66 11.45 -12.17
C GLU A 312 1.36 11.70 -10.69
N ALA A 313 1.81 10.78 -9.83
CA ALA A 313 1.62 10.85 -8.40
C ALA A 313 2.76 10.11 -7.67
N PRO A 314 3.05 10.47 -6.40
CA PRO A 314 4.05 9.75 -5.62
C PRO A 314 3.61 8.31 -5.38
N GLY A 315 4.44 7.34 -5.75
CA GLY A 315 4.12 5.92 -5.58
C GLY A 315 4.91 5.04 -6.55
N PRO A 316 4.64 3.73 -6.59
CA PRO A 316 5.35 2.81 -7.47
C PRO A 316 5.05 3.02 -8.96
N SER A 317 3.91 3.65 -9.29
CA SER A 317 3.50 4.02 -10.65
C SER A 317 2.49 5.18 -10.62
N PRO A 318 2.23 5.85 -11.75
CA PRO A 318 1.16 6.84 -11.89
C PRO A 318 -0.23 6.21 -11.73
N LEU A 319 -1.24 7.03 -11.41
CA LEU A 319 -2.65 6.59 -11.46
C LEU A 319 -3.13 6.52 -12.90
N ILE A 320 -4.07 5.61 -13.16
CA ILE A 320 -4.86 5.56 -14.39
C ILE A 320 -6.23 6.16 -14.10
N LEU A 321 -6.61 7.19 -14.86
CA LEU A 321 -7.94 7.81 -14.81
C LEU A 321 -8.72 7.47 -16.08
N ALA A 322 -10.02 7.26 -15.95
CA ALA A 322 -10.94 7.22 -17.09
C ALA A 322 -12.33 7.73 -16.69
N THR A 323 -13.13 8.14 -17.67
CA THR A 323 -14.42 8.81 -17.43
C THR A 323 -15.58 8.02 -17.99
N LYS A 324 -16.69 7.95 -17.25
CA LYS A 324 -17.98 7.47 -17.74
C LYS A 324 -18.64 8.58 -18.57
N PRO A 325 -18.94 8.35 -19.87
CA PRO A 325 -19.52 9.37 -20.74
C PRO A 325 -20.93 9.80 -20.33
#